data_AF-A0A663EE50-F1
#
_entry.id   AF-A0A663EE50-F1
#
_cell.length_a   1.000
_cell.length_b   1.000
_cell.length_c   1.000
_cell.angle_alpha   90.00
_cell.angle_beta   90.00
_cell.angle_gamma   90.00
#
_symmetry.space_group_name_H-M   'P 1'
#
loop_
_entity.id
_entity.type
_entity.pdbx_description
1 polymer ?
#
loop_
_entity_poly.entity_id
_entity_poly.type
_entity_poly.pdbx_seq_one_letter_code
_entity_poly.pdbx_strand_id
1 'polypeptide(L)'
;MNSSLPHSASPQKLSSSFEDSTIQKQRRELQLLIAELKDRDKELNDMVAVHQRQLLAWEDDRQKILTLAERCNLLKNELNKRNEIVKSLTKRLKFLESQQNDSKTIENTPRKFKELSQKVTDATVHCQALEEKNQSLHCLVLELSAKTGQLQAREQELLTMLKLKDEAILETTDHITDFTSKFKKLESALRAAKIEEFSLNKEKEDLKLRLKELILETNKLKDDLCEKMKENNKQQEEIIHLKQENSCLRNELALIVEKAKRKDQLLQFAKSKQARTDTELSSLRQIYVKQQRDLQFLHVNLESSQASRQKHEKAAHERSEENVDLNSFHLDSPCLTSTQKGDRPQRCEKFSGEDLPLEINNLSVTKPTNRCCNATIDQDTSSPISKLQHVLAESRQMVADLELSTLLHTSPRCSPNSSNINTTAELAEALHRTQLSAAEERGAKLPFFSL
;
A
#
# COMPACT_ATOMS: atom_id res chain seq x y z
N MET A 1 199.22 89.73 -51.11
CA MET A 1 200.64 89.56 -50.74
C MET A 1 201.30 88.66 -51.77
N ASN A 2 202.41 89.15 -52.36
CA ASN A 2 203.62 88.49 -52.91
C ASN A 2 203.56 86.97 -53.23
N SER A 3 204.16 86.40 -54.28
CA SER A 3 205.48 86.64 -54.91
C SER A 3 205.57 85.74 -56.16
N SER A 4 206.01 86.19 -57.34
CA SER A 4 207.40 86.41 -57.83
C SER A 4 208.15 85.16 -58.35
N LEU A 5 208.50 85.24 -59.64
CA LEU A 5 209.81 84.94 -60.26
C LEU A 5 210.15 83.48 -60.75
N PRO A 6 211.13 83.27 -61.68
CA PRO A 6 210.97 83.31 -63.16
C PRO A 6 211.93 82.34 -63.97
N HIS A 7 212.20 82.67 -65.26
CA HIS A 7 213.37 82.35 -66.15
C HIS A 7 213.45 80.95 -66.81
N SER A 8 213.88 80.75 -68.07
CA SER A 8 214.50 81.60 -69.12
C SER A 8 214.59 80.90 -70.52
N ALA A 9 214.47 81.70 -71.61
CA ALA A 9 215.27 81.83 -72.88
C ALA A 9 216.05 80.61 -73.46
N SER A 10 216.25 80.33 -74.78
CA SER A 10 216.41 81.07 -76.08
C SER A 10 216.59 79.99 -77.23
N PRO A 11 216.94 80.25 -78.51
CA PRO A 11 216.20 80.82 -79.66
C PRO A 11 216.19 79.96 -80.97
N GLN A 12 215.48 80.46 -82.01
CA GLN A 12 215.71 80.33 -83.48
C GLN A 12 214.84 79.43 -84.40
N LYS A 13 214.39 80.11 -85.47
CA LYS A 13 214.28 79.74 -86.90
C LYS A 13 213.14 78.81 -87.37
N LEU A 14 212.21 79.51 -88.05
CA LEU A 14 211.52 79.17 -89.30
C LEU A 14 210.44 78.07 -89.26
N SER A 15 209.20 78.49 -89.57
CA SER A 15 207.98 77.75 -89.95
C SER A 15 207.02 77.27 -88.82
N SER A 16 205.96 78.05 -88.53
CA SER A 16 204.98 77.80 -87.45
C SER A 16 203.54 78.28 -87.77
N SER A 17 202.83 77.64 -88.70
CA SER A 17 201.40 77.97 -88.98
C SER A 17 200.44 76.78 -89.02
N PHE A 18 200.88 75.55 -88.67
CA PHE A 18 200.03 74.35 -88.72
C PHE A 18 199.62 73.77 -87.34
N GLU A 19 200.35 74.01 -86.25
CA GLU A 19 200.06 73.40 -84.93
C GLU A 19 198.88 74.05 -84.16
N ASP A 20 198.64 75.34 -84.34
CA ASP A 20 197.56 76.06 -83.63
C ASP A 20 196.14 75.56 -84.02
N SER A 21 195.98 74.98 -85.21
CA SER A 21 194.69 74.45 -85.68
C SER A 21 194.27 73.16 -84.95
N THR A 22 195.23 72.31 -84.59
CA THR A 22 194.97 71.01 -83.96
C THR A 22 194.56 71.16 -82.50
N ILE A 23 195.25 72.04 -81.75
CA ILE A 23 194.94 72.35 -80.35
C ILE A 23 193.55 72.99 -80.22
N GLN A 24 193.18 73.85 -81.18
CA GLN A 24 191.85 74.48 -81.20
C GLN A 24 190.74 73.46 -81.45
N LYS A 25 191.01 72.42 -82.24
CA LYS A 25 190.05 71.34 -82.54
C LYS A 25 189.80 70.45 -81.32
N GLN A 26 190.86 70.05 -80.61
CA GLN A 26 190.74 69.27 -79.37
C GLN A 26 190.03 70.04 -78.25
N ARG A 27 190.24 71.36 -78.13
CA ARG A 27 189.47 72.20 -77.18
C ARG A 27 187.98 72.24 -77.51
N ARG A 28 187.60 72.31 -78.80
CA ARG A 28 186.19 72.24 -79.21
C ARG A 28 185.58 70.88 -78.89
N GLU A 29 186.31 69.79 -79.15
CA GLU A 29 185.86 68.42 -78.81
C GLU A 29 185.67 68.24 -77.30
N LEU A 30 186.61 68.67 -76.47
CA LEU A 30 186.46 68.63 -75.02
C LEU A 30 185.30 69.51 -74.52
N GLN A 31 185.08 70.69 -75.12
CA GLN A 31 183.91 71.51 -74.80
C GLN A 31 182.60 70.82 -75.19
N LEU A 32 182.57 70.09 -76.30
CA LEU A 32 181.43 69.29 -76.74
C LEU A 32 181.17 68.14 -75.76
N LEU A 33 182.21 67.44 -75.33
CA LEU A 33 182.11 66.36 -74.35
C LEU A 33 181.64 66.86 -72.98
N ILE A 34 182.11 68.04 -72.55
CA ILE A 34 181.63 68.69 -71.32
C ILE A 34 180.16 69.11 -71.46
N ALA A 35 179.75 69.61 -72.62
CA ALA A 35 178.35 69.94 -72.88
C ALA A 35 177.47 68.68 -72.87
N GLU A 36 177.92 67.61 -73.52
CA GLU A 36 177.20 66.33 -73.61
C GLU A 36 177.12 65.62 -72.25
N LEU A 37 178.17 65.71 -71.43
CA LEU A 37 178.14 65.25 -70.03
C LEU A 37 177.17 66.07 -69.18
N LYS A 38 177.10 67.38 -69.37
CA LYS A 38 176.11 68.24 -68.70
C LYS A 38 174.69 67.92 -69.14
N ASP A 39 174.48 67.64 -70.42
CA ASP A 39 173.17 67.23 -70.95
C ASP A 39 172.77 65.86 -70.40
N ARG A 40 173.70 64.90 -70.33
CA ARG A 40 173.49 63.60 -69.68
C ARG A 40 173.18 63.71 -68.20
N ASP A 41 173.91 64.55 -67.46
CA ASP A 41 173.65 64.78 -66.03
C ASP A 41 172.29 65.44 -65.81
N LYS A 42 171.89 66.35 -66.71
CA LYS A 42 170.56 66.94 -66.72
C LYS A 42 169.48 65.90 -67.03
N GLU A 43 169.67 65.04 -68.02
CA GLU A 43 168.73 63.98 -68.41
C GLU A 43 168.59 62.93 -67.28
N LEU A 44 169.68 62.59 -66.59
CA LEU A 44 169.67 61.73 -65.42
C LEU A 44 168.86 62.37 -64.28
N ASN A 45 169.10 63.66 -64.00
CA ASN A 45 168.34 64.41 -63.00
C ASN A 45 166.85 64.51 -63.36
N ASP A 46 166.51 64.71 -64.64
CA ASP A 46 165.13 64.72 -65.12
C ASP A 46 164.47 63.34 -64.96
N MET A 47 165.18 62.25 -65.24
CA MET A 47 164.69 60.89 -65.04
C MET A 47 164.49 60.54 -63.56
N VAL A 48 165.41 60.96 -62.69
CA VAL A 48 165.26 60.85 -61.22
C VAL A 48 164.05 61.65 -60.76
N ALA A 49 163.84 62.87 -61.26
CA ALA A 49 162.68 63.69 -60.93
C ALA A 49 161.36 63.08 -61.47
N VAL A 50 161.39 62.41 -62.63
CA VAL A 50 160.24 61.65 -63.15
C VAL A 50 159.96 60.44 -62.26
N HIS A 51 160.97 59.68 -61.84
CA HIS A 51 160.80 58.54 -60.94
C HIS A 51 160.32 58.96 -59.55
N GLN A 52 160.82 60.06 -58.99
CA GLN A 52 160.30 60.62 -57.74
C GLN A 52 158.85 61.07 -57.88
N ARG A 53 158.46 61.69 -59.00
CA ARG A 53 157.05 61.98 -59.28
C ARG A 53 156.20 60.71 -59.41
N GLN A 54 156.71 59.66 -60.05
CA GLN A 54 156.01 58.38 -60.14
C GLN A 54 155.85 57.70 -58.78
N LEU A 55 156.88 57.73 -57.92
CA LEU A 55 156.80 57.19 -56.57
C LEU A 55 155.77 57.95 -55.73
N LEU A 56 155.73 59.27 -55.81
CA LEU A 56 154.71 60.08 -55.14
C LEU A 56 153.30 59.78 -55.68
N ALA A 57 153.13 59.67 -57.00
CA ALA A 57 151.84 59.30 -57.60
C ALA A 57 151.39 57.88 -57.18
N TRP A 58 152.32 56.92 -57.09
CA TRP A 58 152.04 55.58 -56.58
C TRP A 58 151.66 55.58 -55.11
N GLU A 59 152.29 56.43 -54.29
CA GLU A 59 151.97 56.56 -52.88
C GLU A 59 150.59 57.22 -52.67
N ASP A 60 150.26 58.24 -53.48
CA ASP A 60 148.92 58.84 -53.50
C ASP A 60 147.85 57.82 -53.92
N ASP A 61 148.10 57.03 -54.97
CA ASP A 61 147.19 55.98 -55.41
C ASP A 61 147.05 54.87 -54.36
N ARG A 62 148.14 54.47 -53.70
CA ARG A 62 148.13 53.52 -52.59
C ARG A 62 147.24 54.03 -51.45
N GLN A 63 147.36 55.30 -51.10
CA GLN A 63 146.55 55.92 -50.05
C GLN A 63 145.07 56.04 -50.45
N LYS A 64 144.78 56.30 -51.72
CA LYS A 64 143.42 56.33 -52.27
C LYS A 64 142.76 54.94 -52.24
N ILE A 65 143.51 53.89 -52.59
CA ILE A 65 143.03 52.50 -52.49
C ILE A 65 142.73 52.14 -51.04
N LEU A 66 143.59 52.51 -50.09
CA LEU A 66 143.35 52.28 -48.66
C LEU A 66 142.07 52.97 -48.18
N THR A 67 141.88 54.25 -48.55
CA THR A 67 140.66 55.01 -48.20
C THR A 67 139.40 54.37 -48.80
N LEU A 68 139.46 53.89 -50.05
CA LEU A 68 138.35 53.17 -50.68
C LEU A 68 138.07 51.82 -50.01
N ALA A 69 139.12 51.08 -49.62
CA ALA A 69 138.97 49.80 -48.91
C ALA A 69 138.29 50.00 -47.53
N GLU A 70 138.67 51.03 -46.79
CA GLU A 70 138.00 51.42 -45.54
C GLU A 70 136.52 51.75 -45.78
N ARG A 71 136.23 52.53 -46.82
CA ARG A 71 134.84 52.87 -47.20
C ARG A 71 134.04 51.63 -47.61
N CYS A 72 134.63 50.69 -48.34
CA CYS A 72 133.99 49.43 -48.70
C CYS A 72 133.70 48.58 -47.46
N ASN A 73 134.61 48.53 -46.49
CA ASN A 73 134.39 47.83 -45.22
C ASN A 73 133.25 48.46 -44.41
N LEU A 74 133.15 49.79 -44.38
CA LEU A 74 132.03 50.49 -43.73
C LEU A 74 130.68 50.15 -44.39
N LEU A 75 130.59 50.21 -45.72
CA LEU A 75 129.38 49.86 -46.47
C LEU A 75 129.01 48.38 -46.31
N LYS A 76 130.00 47.48 -46.29
CA LYS A 76 129.79 46.05 -46.02
C LYS A 76 129.16 45.83 -44.64
N ASN A 77 129.66 46.54 -43.63
CA ASN A 77 129.12 46.47 -42.27
C ASN A 77 127.70 47.02 -42.18
N GLU A 78 127.39 48.13 -42.85
CA GLU A 78 126.04 48.67 -42.91
C GLU A 78 125.07 47.70 -43.63
N LEU A 79 125.50 47.09 -44.74
CA LEU A 79 124.71 46.09 -45.45
C LEU A 79 124.41 44.87 -44.56
N ASN A 80 125.40 44.39 -43.81
CA ASN A 80 125.20 43.30 -42.85
C ASN A 80 124.18 43.68 -41.77
N LYS A 81 124.27 44.91 -41.22
CA LYS A 81 123.27 45.42 -40.25
C LYS A 81 121.87 45.47 -40.87
N ARG A 82 121.74 45.96 -42.10
CA ARG A 82 120.44 45.98 -42.81
C ARG A 82 119.91 44.57 -43.05
N ASN A 83 120.77 43.62 -43.38
CA ASN A 83 120.38 42.24 -43.59
C ASN A 83 119.87 41.57 -42.30
N GLU A 84 120.48 41.86 -41.15
CA GLU A 84 119.98 41.40 -39.85
C GLU A 84 118.61 42.03 -39.51
N ILE A 85 118.44 43.33 -39.81
CA ILE A 85 117.12 43.99 -39.67
C ILE A 85 116.09 43.30 -40.57
N VAL A 86 116.40 43.06 -41.84
CA VAL A 86 115.52 42.36 -42.78
C VAL A 86 115.17 40.98 -42.25
N LYS A 87 116.15 40.18 -41.80
CA LYS A 87 115.90 38.85 -41.19
C LYS A 87 114.96 38.94 -39.98
N SER A 88 115.15 39.93 -39.10
CA SER A 88 114.29 40.12 -37.92
C SER A 88 112.86 40.51 -38.32
N LEU A 89 112.71 41.41 -39.30
CA LEU A 89 111.40 41.82 -39.83
C LEU A 89 110.71 40.66 -40.54
N THR A 90 111.42 39.86 -41.33
CA THR A 90 110.88 38.65 -41.98
C THR A 90 110.38 37.65 -40.94
N LYS A 91 111.11 37.42 -39.84
CA LYS A 91 110.65 36.56 -38.74
C LYS A 91 109.37 37.10 -38.09
N ARG A 92 109.33 38.41 -37.81
CA ARG A 92 108.15 39.05 -37.21
C ARG A 92 106.94 39.02 -38.13
N LEU A 93 107.15 39.21 -39.43
CA LEU A 93 106.09 39.14 -40.44
C LEU A 93 105.52 37.72 -40.52
N LYS A 94 106.38 36.69 -40.58
CA LYS A 94 105.94 35.28 -40.54
C LYS A 94 105.15 34.94 -39.28
N PHE A 95 105.55 35.46 -38.11
CA PHE A 95 104.81 35.28 -36.87
C PHE A 95 103.42 35.95 -36.91
N LEU A 96 103.35 37.19 -37.39
CA LEU A 96 102.07 37.89 -37.56
C LEU A 96 101.18 37.24 -38.63
N GLU A 97 101.76 36.68 -39.68
CA GLU A 97 101.05 35.93 -40.72
C GLU A 97 100.52 34.59 -40.17
N SER A 98 101.28 33.88 -39.32
CA SER A 98 100.73 32.72 -38.59
C SER A 98 99.60 33.12 -37.63
N GLN A 99 99.72 34.26 -36.94
CA GLN A 99 98.69 34.79 -36.06
C GLN A 99 97.43 35.24 -36.83
N GLN A 100 97.58 35.79 -38.03
CA GLN A 100 96.48 36.11 -38.94
C GLN A 100 95.81 34.83 -39.48
N ASN A 101 96.55 33.75 -39.68
CA ASN A 101 95.97 32.46 -40.03
C ASN A 101 95.19 31.83 -38.85
N ASP A 102 95.62 32.07 -37.61
CA ASP A 102 94.83 31.70 -36.41
C ASP A 102 93.54 32.54 -36.25
N SER A 103 93.45 33.71 -36.91
CA SER A 103 92.20 34.50 -37.03
C SER A 103 91.07 33.77 -37.77
N LYS A 104 91.34 32.65 -38.45
CA LYS A 104 90.29 31.73 -38.93
C LYS A 104 89.44 31.17 -37.78
N THR A 105 89.94 31.20 -36.55
CA THR A 105 89.15 30.93 -35.33
C THR A 105 88.03 31.96 -35.12
N ILE A 106 88.22 33.21 -35.56
CA ILE A 106 87.17 34.24 -35.56
C ILE A 106 86.12 33.92 -36.62
N GLU A 107 86.48 33.39 -37.79
CA GLU A 107 85.52 32.94 -38.82
C GLU A 107 84.60 31.80 -38.33
N ASN A 108 85.11 30.96 -37.42
CA ASN A 108 84.34 29.90 -36.76
C ASN A 108 83.36 30.44 -35.70
N THR A 109 83.56 31.67 -35.22
CA THR A 109 82.79 32.27 -34.12
C THR A 109 81.37 32.71 -34.55
N PRO A 110 81.15 33.37 -35.72
CA PRO A 110 79.82 33.60 -36.29
C PRO A 110 79.05 32.32 -36.55
N ARG A 111 79.74 31.24 -36.98
CA ARG A 111 79.11 29.94 -37.23
C ARG A 111 78.58 29.33 -35.92
N LYS A 112 79.38 29.34 -34.86
CA LYS A 112 78.95 28.91 -33.51
C LYS A 112 77.85 29.79 -32.93
N PHE A 113 77.91 31.11 -33.14
CA PHE A 113 76.86 32.03 -32.71
C PHE A 113 75.54 31.74 -33.44
N LYS A 114 75.58 31.52 -34.76
CA LYS A 114 74.40 31.13 -35.54
C LYS A 114 73.83 29.79 -35.06
N GLU A 115 74.68 28.80 -34.77
CA GLU A 115 74.26 27.51 -34.22
C GLU A 115 73.63 27.64 -32.83
N LEU A 116 74.23 28.45 -31.93
CA LEU A 116 73.67 28.75 -30.61
C LEU A 116 72.35 29.50 -30.71
N SER A 117 72.26 30.49 -31.61
CA SER A 117 71.02 31.22 -31.87
C SER A 117 69.93 30.28 -32.36
N GLN A 118 70.25 29.34 -33.24
CA GLN A 118 69.31 28.33 -33.71
C GLN A 118 68.86 27.40 -32.56
N LYS A 119 69.80 26.93 -31.73
CA LYS A 119 69.46 26.11 -30.54
C LYS A 119 68.56 26.87 -29.56
N VAL A 120 68.80 28.17 -29.37
CA VAL A 120 67.94 29.03 -28.53
C VAL A 120 66.55 29.16 -29.15
N THR A 121 66.43 29.36 -30.47
CA THR A 121 65.11 29.41 -31.12
C THR A 121 64.38 28.08 -31.03
N ASP A 122 65.07 26.96 -31.25
CA ASP A 122 64.48 25.62 -31.19
C ASP A 122 64.03 25.29 -29.75
N ALA A 123 64.85 25.61 -28.75
CA ALA A 123 64.49 25.46 -27.34
C ALA A 123 63.31 26.36 -26.95
N THR A 124 63.24 27.58 -27.47
CA THR A 124 62.12 28.51 -27.21
C THR A 124 60.81 27.95 -27.78
N VAL A 125 60.81 27.46 -29.02
CA VAL A 125 59.63 26.81 -29.63
C VAL A 125 59.23 25.57 -28.84
N HIS A 126 60.21 24.78 -28.38
CA HIS A 126 59.93 23.61 -27.55
C HIS A 126 59.29 23.99 -26.20
N CYS A 127 59.80 25.02 -25.52
CA CYS A 127 59.22 25.55 -24.29
C CYS A 127 57.79 26.03 -24.49
N GLN A 128 57.52 26.76 -25.59
CA GLN A 128 56.18 27.23 -25.92
C GLN A 128 55.21 26.06 -26.16
N ALA A 129 55.63 25.01 -26.88
CA ALA A 129 54.82 23.82 -27.10
C ALA A 129 54.53 23.05 -25.80
N LEU A 130 55.47 23.04 -24.84
CA LEU A 130 55.24 22.49 -23.51
C LEU A 130 54.27 23.35 -22.69
N GLU A 131 54.35 24.67 -22.80
CA GLU A 131 53.46 25.60 -22.12
C GLU A 131 52.01 25.47 -22.61
N GLU A 132 51.80 25.37 -23.93
CA GLU A 132 50.49 25.10 -24.53
C GLU A 132 49.90 23.76 -24.05
N LYS A 133 50.73 22.71 -23.99
CA LYS A 133 50.31 21.42 -23.42
C LYS A 133 49.96 21.53 -21.94
N ASN A 134 50.72 22.29 -21.17
CA ASN A 134 50.45 22.49 -19.75
C ASN A 134 49.14 23.25 -19.53
N GLN A 135 48.86 24.28 -20.34
CA GLN A 135 47.58 25.00 -20.33
C GLN A 135 46.41 24.08 -20.71
N SER A 136 46.58 23.26 -21.76
CA SER A 136 45.57 22.27 -22.16
C SER A 136 45.28 21.26 -21.05
N LEU A 137 46.32 20.72 -20.41
CA LEU A 137 46.19 19.82 -19.27
C LEU A 137 45.52 20.51 -18.08
N HIS A 138 45.84 21.77 -17.82
CA HIS A 138 45.19 22.55 -16.76
C HIS A 138 43.68 22.70 -17.01
N CYS A 139 43.27 23.04 -18.23
CA CYS A 139 41.86 23.08 -18.62
C CYS A 139 41.17 21.71 -18.42
N LEU A 140 41.81 20.62 -18.86
CA LEU A 140 41.28 19.27 -18.66
C LEU A 140 41.13 18.90 -17.18
N VAL A 141 42.08 19.29 -16.32
CA VAL A 141 41.98 19.09 -14.87
C VAL A 141 40.79 19.85 -14.29
N LEU A 142 40.55 21.09 -14.72
CA LEU A 142 39.38 21.87 -14.29
C LEU A 142 38.07 21.24 -14.74
N GLU A 143 37.98 20.79 -16.00
CA GLU A 143 36.80 20.09 -16.52
C GLU A 143 36.53 18.78 -15.76
N LEU A 144 37.56 17.98 -15.51
CA LEU A 144 37.44 16.75 -14.73
C LEU A 144 37.05 17.02 -13.28
N SER A 145 37.55 18.10 -12.67
CA SER A 145 37.17 18.51 -11.32
C SER A 145 35.70 18.93 -11.26
N ALA A 146 35.20 19.68 -12.25
CA ALA A 146 33.80 20.04 -12.35
C ALA A 146 32.90 18.80 -12.52
N LYS A 147 33.30 17.85 -13.40
CA LYS A 147 32.59 16.57 -13.57
C LYS A 147 32.58 15.75 -12.27
N THR A 148 33.69 15.72 -11.54
CA THR A 148 33.79 15.03 -10.25
C THR A 148 32.82 15.64 -9.23
N GLY A 149 32.75 16.97 -9.13
CA GLY A 149 31.79 17.66 -8.26
C GLY A 149 30.34 17.37 -8.64
N GLN A 150 30.01 17.34 -9.94
CA GLN A 150 28.67 16.97 -10.42
C GLN A 150 28.30 15.53 -10.05
N LEU A 151 29.22 14.58 -10.23
CA LEU A 151 29.01 13.19 -9.86
C LEU A 151 28.82 13.03 -8.35
N GLN A 152 29.61 13.74 -7.54
CA GLN A 152 29.47 13.73 -6.08
C GLN A 152 28.10 14.29 -5.62
N ALA A 153 27.61 15.36 -6.25
CA ALA A 153 26.27 15.90 -5.96
C ALA A 153 25.17 14.89 -6.32
N ARG A 154 25.29 14.23 -7.47
CA ARG A 154 24.36 13.18 -7.91
C ARG A 154 24.39 11.96 -6.99
N GLU A 155 25.58 11.55 -6.52
CA GLU A 155 25.73 10.48 -5.54
C GLU A 155 24.97 10.80 -4.25
N GLN A 156 25.13 12.03 -3.74
CA GLN A 156 24.43 12.48 -2.53
C GLN A 156 22.91 12.50 -2.72
N GLU A 157 22.41 12.95 -3.88
CA GLU A 157 20.99 12.91 -4.22
C GLU A 157 20.45 11.48 -4.20
N LEU A 158 21.11 10.55 -4.90
CA LEU A 158 20.72 9.14 -4.92
C LEU A 158 20.75 8.50 -3.54
N LEU A 159 21.74 8.86 -2.70
CA LEU A 159 21.83 8.39 -1.32
C LEU A 159 20.66 8.89 -0.48
N THR A 160 20.23 10.15 -0.64
CA THR A 160 19.04 10.66 0.06
C THR A 160 17.75 9.99 -0.43
N MET A 161 17.63 9.73 -1.74
CA MET A 161 16.50 9.02 -2.31
C MET A 161 16.42 7.58 -1.80
N LEU A 162 17.55 6.89 -1.70
CA LEU A 162 17.62 5.53 -1.17
C LEU A 162 17.11 5.49 0.27
N LYS A 163 17.59 6.41 1.13
CA LYS A 163 17.12 6.52 2.53
C LYS A 163 15.62 6.76 2.63
N LEU A 164 15.05 7.62 1.78
CA LEU A 164 13.60 7.86 1.76
C LEU A 164 12.82 6.63 1.30
N LYS A 165 13.36 5.85 0.34
CA LYS A 165 12.76 4.59 -0.09
C LYS A 165 12.83 3.54 1.01
N ASP A 166 13.94 3.43 1.73
CA ASP A 166 14.11 2.51 2.85
C ASP A 166 13.10 2.82 3.97
N GLU A 167 12.90 4.10 4.30
CA GLU A 167 11.90 4.54 5.27
C GLU A 167 10.47 4.17 4.85
N ALA A 168 10.12 4.41 3.57
CA ALA A 168 8.80 4.03 3.05
C ALA A 168 8.61 2.49 3.04
N ILE A 169 9.66 1.72 2.75
CA ILE A 169 9.62 0.25 2.84
C ILE A 169 9.39 -0.20 4.29
N LEU A 170 10.00 0.48 5.27
CA LEU A 170 9.80 0.20 6.68
C LEU A 170 8.35 0.48 7.11
N GLU A 171 7.81 1.67 6.79
CA GLU A 171 6.43 2.05 7.11
C GLU A 171 5.40 1.10 6.47
N THR A 172 5.61 0.75 5.19
CA THR A 172 4.73 -0.21 4.50
C THR A 172 4.82 -1.61 5.12
N THR A 173 6.01 -2.02 5.57
CA THR A 173 6.19 -3.28 6.31
C THR A 173 5.42 -3.25 7.63
N ASP A 174 5.51 -2.16 8.40
CA ASP A 174 4.78 -1.99 9.65
C ASP A 174 3.27 -2.09 9.42
N HIS A 175 2.72 -1.40 8.40
CA HIS A 175 1.32 -1.54 8.01
C HIS A 175 0.93 -2.97 7.65
N ILE A 176 1.77 -3.70 6.91
CA ILE A 176 1.53 -5.11 6.57
C ILE A 176 1.47 -5.95 7.86
N THR A 177 2.37 -5.73 8.82
CA THR A 177 2.36 -6.48 10.08
C THR A 177 1.10 -6.19 10.91
N ASP A 178 0.66 -4.93 10.95
CA ASP A 178 -0.57 -4.52 11.62
C ASP A 178 -1.80 -5.17 11.00
N PHE A 179 -1.94 -5.13 9.67
CA PHE A 179 -3.03 -5.80 8.96
C PHE A 179 -2.99 -7.31 9.15
N THR A 180 -1.81 -7.91 9.13
CA THR A 180 -1.63 -9.34 9.41
C THR A 180 -2.11 -9.70 10.82
N SER A 181 -1.83 -8.86 11.82
CA SER A 181 -2.29 -9.07 13.20
C SER A 181 -3.82 -8.95 13.32
N LYS A 182 -4.43 -7.96 12.66
CA LYS A 182 -5.89 -7.76 12.62
C LYS A 182 -6.59 -8.92 11.93
N PHE A 183 -6.02 -9.40 10.81
CA PHE A 183 -6.54 -10.56 10.09
C PHE A 183 -6.54 -11.83 10.96
N LYS A 184 -5.44 -12.12 11.68
CA LYS A 184 -5.37 -13.26 12.61
C LYS A 184 -6.40 -13.19 13.74
N LYS A 185 -6.71 -11.98 14.25
CA LYS A 185 -7.77 -11.78 15.25
C LYS A 185 -9.15 -12.09 14.67
N LEU A 186 -9.45 -11.57 13.48
CA LEU A 186 -10.71 -11.84 12.77
C LEU A 186 -10.88 -13.32 12.44
N GLU A 187 -9.82 -13.98 11.98
CA GLU A 187 -9.82 -15.42 11.69
C GLU A 187 -10.10 -16.26 12.95
N SER A 188 -9.54 -15.85 14.10
CA SER A 188 -9.80 -16.51 15.38
C SER A 188 -11.25 -16.29 15.85
N ALA A 189 -11.78 -15.07 15.71
CA ALA A 189 -13.17 -14.76 16.01
C ALA A 189 -14.16 -15.54 15.11
N LEU A 190 -13.86 -15.64 13.80
CA LEU A 190 -14.65 -16.42 12.86
C LEU A 190 -14.66 -17.91 13.24
N ARG A 191 -13.51 -18.48 13.61
CA ARG A 191 -13.44 -19.88 14.08
C ARG A 191 -14.27 -20.08 15.36
N ALA A 192 -14.22 -19.15 16.31
CA ALA A 192 -15.02 -19.20 17.53
C ALA A 192 -16.53 -19.13 17.23
N ALA A 193 -16.95 -18.17 16.41
CA ALA A 193 -18.35 -18.02 15.99
C ALA A 193 -18.87 -19.27 15.26
N LYS A 194 -18.05 -19.92 14.43
CA LYS A 194 -18.43 -21.15 13.73
C LYS A 194 -18.61 -22.34 14.68
N ILE A 195 -17.83 -22.42 15.74
CA ILE A 195 -18.01 -23.45 16.79
C ILE A 195 -19.31 -23.18 17.57
N GLU A 196 -19.57 -21.92 17.91
CA GLU A 196 -20.80 -21.50 18.60
C GLU A 196 -22.05 -21.77 17.75
N GLU A 197 -22.01 -21.46 16.45
CA GLU A 197 -23.06 -21.78 15.49
C GLU A 197 -23.36 -23.29 15.48
N PHE A 198 -22.32 -24.12 15.47
CA PHE A 198 -22.49 -25.57 15.51
C PHE A 198 -23.17 -26.04 16.81
N SER A 199 -22.79 -25.49 17.97
CA SER A 199 -23.45 -25.81 19.24
C SER A 199 -24.92 -25.36 19.26
N LEU A 200 -25.22 -24.14 18.81
CA LEU A 200 -26.58 -23.63 18.75
C LEU A 200 -27.45 -24.43 17.77
N ASN A 201 -26.88 -24.87 16.65
CA ASN A 201 -27.61 -25.72 15.70
C ASN A 201 -27.94 -27.09 16.31
N LYS A 202 -27.06 -27.65 17.14
CA LYS A 202 -27.34 -28.88 17.88
C LYS A 202 -28.46 -28.66 18.90
N GLU A 203 -28.38 -27.61 19.71
CA GLU A 203 -29.43 -27.24 20.67
C GLU A 203 -30.78 -27.01 19.99
N LYS A 204 -30.79 -26.35 18.83
CA LYS A 204 -31.99 -26.14 18.02
C LYS A 204 -32.65 -27.47 17.61
N GLU A 205 -31.87 -28.45 17.13
CA GLU A 205 -32.43 -29.75 16.75
C GLU A 205 -32.90 -30.54 17.99
N ASP A 206 -32.20 -30.45 19.13
CA ASP A 206 -32.64 -31.05 20.40
C ASP A 206 -33.98 -30.44 20.87
N LEU A 207 -34.13 -29.10 20.82
CA LEU A 207 -35.38 -28.41 21.16
C LEU A 207 -36.52 -28.78 20.21
N LYS A 208 -36.22 -28.95 18.92
CA LYS A 208 -37.20 -29.39 17.92
C LYS A 208 -37.68 -30.81 18.17
N LEU A 209 -36.80 -31.73 18.61
CA LEU A 209 -37.20 -33.06 19.06
C LEU A 209 -38.08 -32.96 20.32
N ARG A 210 -37.68 -32.15 21.29
CA ARG A 210 -38.45 -31.95 22.52
C ARG A 210 -39.85 -31.38 22.26
N LEU A 211 -39.97 -30.46 21.30
CA LEU A 211 -41.26 -29.92 20.86
C LEU A 211 -42.16 -31.01 20.28
N LYS A 212 -41.62 -31.90 19.43
CA LYS A 212 -42.37 -33.03 18.88
C LYS A 212 -42.88 -33.96 20.00
N GLU A 213 -42.06 -34.24 21.00
CA GLU A 213 -42.47 -35.02 22.17
C GLU A 213 -43.64 -34.37 22.91
N LEU A 214 -43.55 -33.07 23.21
CA LEU A 214 -44.61 -32.33 23.92
C LEU A 214 -45.91 -32.24 23.12
N ILE A 215 -45.84 -32.15 21.78
CA ILE A 215 -47.03 -32.19 20.92
C ILE A 215 -47.73 -33.54 21.04
N LEU A 216 -46.97 -34.64 21.01
CA LEU A 216 -47.54 -35.99 21.18
C LEU A 216 -48.18 -36.16 22.56
N GLU A 217 -47.54 -35.69 23.62
CA GLU A 217 -48.07 -35.73 24.97
C GLU A 217 -49.35 -34.87 25.12
N THR A 218 -49.37 -33.68 24.52
CA THR A 218 -50.56 -32.82 24.49
C THR A 218 -51.73 -33.50 23.76
N ASN A 219 -51.47 -34.15 22.62
CA ASN A 219 -52.50 -34.89 21.89
C ASN A 219 -53.04 -36.06 22.72
N LYS A 220 -52.17 -36.81 23.39
CA LYS A 220 -52.58 -37.90 24.28
C LYS A 220 -53.48 -37.38 25.41
N LEU A 221 -53.08 -36.29 26.09
CA LEU A 221 -53.90 -35.69 27.16
C LEU A 221 -55.24 -35.17 26.64
N LYS A 222 -55.28 -34.65 25.42
CA LYS A 222 -56.53 -34.23 24.76
C LYS A 222 -57.45 -35.42 24.50
N ASP A 223 -56.93 -36.54 24.03
CA ASP A 223 -57.69 -37.78 23.81
C ASP A 223 -58.23 -38.33 25.15
N ASP A 224 -57.39 -38.37 26.19
CA ASP A 224 -57.78 -38.76 27.55
C ASP A 224 -58.91 -37.86 28.09
N LEU A 225 -58.82 -36.53 27.87
CA LEU A 225 -59.86 -35.58 28.27
C LEU A 225 -61.18 -35.82 27.50
N CYS A 226 -61.11 -36.10 26.19
CA CYS A 226 -62.29 -36.42 25.38
C CYS A 226 -62.98 -37.71 25.88
N GLU A 227 -62.22 -38.75 26.20
CA GLU A 227 -62.78 -39.98 26.77
C GLU A 227 -63.42 -39.72 28.15
N LYS A 228 -62.78 -38.93 29.00
CA LYS A 228 -63.36 -38.54 30.29
C LYS A 228 -64.65 -37.71 30.14
N MET A 229 -64.73 -36.86 29.12
CA MET A 229 -65.95 -36.13 28.81
C MET A 229 -67.08 -37.06 28.35
N LYS A 230 -66.78 -38.06 27.51
CA LYS A 230 -67.76 -39.08 27.12
C LYS A 230 -68.26 -39.91 28.32
N GLU A 231 -67.35 -40.31 29.20
CA GLU A 231 -67.67 -41.02 30.44
C GLU A 231 -68.57 -40.17 31.35
N ASN A 232 -68.24 -38.88 31.52
CA ASN A 232 -69.05 -37.94 32.29
C ASN A 232 -70.46 -37.77 31.72
N ASN A 233 -70.60 -37.62 30.40
CA ASN A 233 -71.91 -37.54 29.75
C ASN A 233 -72.76 -38.78 29.99
N LYS A 234 -72.17 -40.00 29.90
CA LYS A 234 -72.86 -41.25 30.23
C LYS A 234 -73.32 -41.28 31.69
N GLN A 235 -72.46 -40.86 32.61
CA GLN A 235 -72.81 -40.74 34.04
C GLN A 235 -73.95 -39.74 34.24
N GLN A 236 -73.96 -38.62 33.53
CA GLN A 236 -75.02 -37.63 33.60
C GLN A 236 -76.35 -38.18 33.06
N GLU A 237 -76.34 -38.92 31.96
CA GLU A 237 -77.51 -39.62 31.42
C GLU A 237 -78.06 -40.65 32.43
N GLU A 238 -77.19 -41.44 33.06
CA GLU A 238 -77.57 -42.39 34.11
C GLU A 238 -78.20 -41.68 35.31
N ILE A 239 -77.61 -40.57 35.76
CA ILE A 239 -78.18 -39.74 36.85
C ILE A 239 -79.57 -39.21 36.46
N ILE A 240 -79.76 -38.76 35.22
CA ILE A 240 -81.06 -38.29 34.74
C ILE A 240 -82.09 -39.43 34.74
N HIS A 241 -81.71 -40.60 34.23
CA HIS A 241 -82.57 -41.80 34.22
C HIS A 241 -82.97 -42.20 35.65
N LEU A 242 -82.01 -42.33 36.56
CA LEU A 242 -82.26 -42.67 37.97
C LEU A 242 -83.14 -41.62 38.68
N LYS A 243 -82.99 -40.33 38.35
CA LYS A 243 -83.88 -39.26 38.89
C LYS A 243 -85.31 -39.42 38.39
N GLN A 244 -85.50 -39.71 37.10
CA GLN A 244 -86.82 -39.95 36.51
C GLN A 244 -87.49 -41.17 37.12
N GLU A 245 -86.78 -42.29 37.23
CA GLU A 245 -87.26 -43.52 37.87
C GLU A 245 -87.65 -43.27 39.33
N ASN A 246 -86.80 -42.58 40.11
CA ASN A 246 -87.13 -42.19 41.48
C ASN A 246 -88.41 -41.34 41.55
N SER A 247 -88.63 -40.44 40.59
CA SER A 247 -89.87 -39.64 40.52
C SER A 247 -91.09 -40.54 40.26
N CYS A 248 -90.98 -41.50 39.34
CA CYS A 248 -92.05 -42.47 39.06
C CYS A 248 -92.37 -43.32 40.29
N LEU A 249 -91.35 -43.87 40.95
CA LEU A 249 -91.51 -44.67 42.17
C LEU A 249 -92.13 -43.86 43.31
N ARG A 250 -91.73 -42.59 43.49
CA ARG A 250 -92.37 -41.70 44.48
C ARG A 250 -93.85 -41.47 44.18
N ASN A 251 -94.21 -41.28 42.91
CA ASN A 251 -95.61 -41.12 42.49
C ASN A 251 -96.42 -42.39 42.72
N GLU A 252 -95.86 -43.55 42.39
CA GLU A 252 -96.50 -44.85 42.64
C GLU A 252 -96.71 -45.09 44.14
N LEU A 253 -95.69 -44.80 44.96
CA LEU A 253 -95.79 -44.89 46.42
C LEU A 253 -96.88 -43.96 46.96
N ALA A 254 -96.99 -42.72 46.46
CA ALA A 254 -98.06 -41.80 46.83
C ALA A 254 -99.45 -42.35 46.46
N LEU A 255 -99.61 -42.95 45.28
CA LEU A 255 -100.85 -43.60 44.86
C LEU A 255 -101.20 -44.82 45.74
N ILE A 256 -100.22 -45.63 46.13
CA ILE A 256 -100.42 -46.76 47.05
C ILE A 256 -100.87 -46.25 48.42
N VAL A 257 -100.22 -45.20 48.94
CA VAL A 257 -100.62 -44.56 50.21
C VAL A 257 -102.06 -44.03 50.14
N GLU A 258 -102.46 -43.36 49.05
CA GLU A 258 -103.84 -42.91 48.86
C GLU A 258 -104.84 -44.07 48.72
N LYS A 259 -104.46 -45.15 48.02
CA LYS A 259 -105.28 -46.37 47.93
C LYS A 259 -105.47 -47.03 49.30
N ALA A 260 -104.42 -47.07 50.13
CA ALA A 260 -104.49 -47.56 51.51
C ALA A 260 -105.44 -46.70 52.35
N LYS A 261 -105.29 -45.36 52.31
CA LYS A 261 -106.21 -44.43 52.99
C LYS A 261 -107.66 -44.64 52.57
N ARG A 262 -107.95 -44.82 51.28
CA ARG A 262 -109.31 -45.12 50.80
C ARG A 262 -109.84 -46.46 51.32
N LYS A 263 -108.99 -47.49 51.40
CA LYS A 263 -109.38 -48.78 52.01
C LYS A 263 -109.69 -48.61 53.50
N ASP A 264 -108.88 -47.86 54.23
CA ASP A 264 -109.12 -47.57 55.64
C ASP A 264 -110.42 -46.80 55.84
N GLN A 265 -110.69 -45.80 55.00
CA GLN A 265 -111.98 -45.07 54.99
C GLN A 265 -113.16 -46.01 54.72
N LEU A 266 -113.06 -46.91 53.74
CA LEU A 266 -114.08 -47.93 53.47
C LEU A 266 -114.29 -48.88 54.65
N LEU A 267 -113.21 -49.32 55.30
CA LEU A 267 -113.28 -50.16 56.48
C LEU A 267 -113.97 -49.43 57.65
N GLN A 268 -113.68 -48.14 57.86
CA GLN A 268 -114.35 -47.32 58.85
C GLN A 268 -115.84 -47.15 58.52
N PHE A 269 -116.20 -46.92 57.25
CA PHE A 269 -117.61 -46.87 56.83
C PHE A 269 -118.32 -48.20 57.07
N ALA A 270 -117.69 -49.33 56.73
CA ALA A 270 -118.23 -50.66 56.99
C ALA A 270 -118.41 -50.93 58.48
N LYS A 271 -117.42 -50.60 59.32
CA LYS A 271 -117.52 -50.68 60.80
C LYS A 271 -118.63 -49.80 61.34
N SER A 272 -118.76 -48.56 60.85
CA SER A 272 -119.84 -47.66 61.25
C SER A 272 -121.21 -48.20 60.84
N LYS A 273 -121.34 -48.77 59.63
CA LYS A 273 -122.57 -49.41 59.16
C LYS A 273 -122.93 -50.64 60.02
N GLN A 274 -121.95 -51.49 60.31
CA GLN A 274 -122.11 -52.65 61.19
C GLN A 274 -122.56 -52.23 62.59
N ALA A 275 -121.93 -51.19 63.16
CA ALA A 275 -122.31 -50.67 64.47
C ALA A 275 -123.77 -50.20 64.51
N ARG A 276 -124.28 -49.57 63.43
CA ARG A 276 -125.70 -49.19 63.28
C ARG A 276 -126.62 -50.40 63.21
N THR A 277 -126.30 -51.40 62.39
CA THR A 277 -127.11 -52.62 62.31
C THR A 277 -127.11 -53.40 63.62
N ASP A 278 -125.99 -53.43 64.35
CA ASP A 278 -125.90 -54.05 65.67
C ASP A 278 -126.75 -53.30 66.71
N THR A 279 -126.80 -51.96 66.63
CA THR A 279 -127.70 -51.17 67.51
C THR A 279 -129.16 -51.39 67.17
N GLU A 280 -129.53 -51.40 65.89
CA GLU A 280 -130.89 -51.73 65.43
C GLU A 280 -131.30 -53.14 65.86
N LEU A 281 -130.42 -54.12 65.69
CA LEU A 281 -130.64 -55.51 66.08
C LEU A 281 -130.75 -55.65 67.60
N SER A 282 -129.90 -54.95 68.37
CA SER A 282 -130.01 -54.88 69.83
C SER A 282 -131.35 -54.27 70.26
N SER A 283 -131.80 -53.21 69.58
CA SER A 283 -133.11 -52.59 69.82
C SER A 283 -134.26 -53.56 69.52
N LEU A 284 -134.22 -54.26 68.39
CA LEU A 284 -135.20 -55.30 68.03
C LEU A 284 -135.21 -56.45 69.04
N ARG A 285 -134.04 -56.92 69.49
CA ARG A 285 -133.93 -57.92 70.57
C ARG A 285 -134.55 -57.40 71.86
N GLN A 286 -134.31 -56.14 72.21
CA GLN A 286 -134.90 -55.52 73.39
C GLN A 286 -136.43 -55.44 73.28
N ILE A 287 -136.96 -55.07 72.11
CA ILE A 287 -138.40 -55.08 71.81
C ILE A 287 -138.95 -56.50 71.91
N TYR A 288 -138.28 -57.50 71.31
CA TYR A 288 -138.68 -58.90 71.38
C TYR A 288 -138.72 -59.42 72.83
N VAL A 289 -137.67 -59.15 73.62
CA VAL A 289 -137.63 -59.50 75.05
C VAL A 289 -138.75 -58.78 75.82
N LYS A 290 -139.00 -57.51 75.51
CA LYS A 290 -140.11 -56.76 76.11
C LYS A 290 -141.46 -57.41 75.75
N GLN A 291 -141.70 -57.71 74.49
CA GLN A 291 -142.89 -58.43 74.04
C GLN A 291 -143.02 -59.81 74.70
N GLN A 292 -141.92 -60.52 74.92
CA GLN A 292 -141.92 -61.80 75.63
C GLN A 292 -142.27 -61.63 77.11
N ARG A 293 -141.75 -60.59 77.78
CA ARG A 293 -142.18 -60.22 79.14
C ARG A 293 -143.65 -59.81 79.17
N ASP A 294 -144.11 -59.03 78.20
CA ASP A 294 -145.51 -58.60 78.08
C ASP A 294 -146.42 -59.82 77.86
N LEU A 295 -146.01 -60.80 77.05
CA LEU A 295 -146.70 -62.08 76.87
C LEU A 295 -146.69 -62.93 78.14
N GLN A 296 -145.57 -63.02 78.87
CA GLN A 296 -145.51 -63.70 80.17
C GLN A 296 -146.41 -63.00 81.20
N PHE A 297 -146.42 -61.67 81.23
CA PHE A 297 -147.31 -60.88 82.06
C PHE A 297 -148.78 -61.13 81.71
N LEU A 298 -149.12 -61.20 80.42
CA LEU A 298 -150.45 -61.59 79.96
C LEU A 298 -150.78 -63.04 80.33
N HIS A 299 -149.83 -63.97 80.28
CA HIS A 299 -150.01 -65.36 80.70
C HIS A 299 -150.32 -65.44 82.20
N VAL A 300 -149.54 -64.75 83.03
CA VAL A 300 -149.77 -64.65 84.48
C VAL A 300 -151.09 -63.93 84.79
N ASN A 301 -151.46 -62.89 84.03
CA ASN A 301 -152.76 -62.24 84.16
C ASN A 301 -153.91 -63.15 83.73
N LEU A 302 -153.74 -63.96 82.68
CA LEU A 302 -154.70 -64.96 82.22
C LEU A 302 -154.87 -66.06 83.28
N GLU A 303 -153.77 -66.56 83.85
CA GLU A 303 -153.77 -67.49 84.98
C GLU A 303 -154.40 -66.87 86.22
N SER A 304 -154.16 -65.57 86.50
CA SER A 304 -154.84 -64.85 87.59
C SER A 304 -156.34 -64.69 87.32
N SER A 305 -156.73 -64.51 86.05
CA SER A 305 -158.12 -64.40 85.61
C SER A 305 -158.83 -65.76 85.58
N GLN A 306 -158.11 -66.87 85.38
CA GLN A 306 -158.59 -68.24 85.53
C GLN A 306 -158.69 -68.65 87.01
N ALA A 307 -157.72 -68.25 87.86
CA ALA A 307 -157.75 -68.46 89.31
C ALA A 307 -158.84 -67.63 90.02
N SER A 308 -159.25 -66.48 89.46
CA SER A 308 -160.39 -65.69 89.95
C SER A 308 -161.75 -66.12 89.38
N ARG A 309 -161.81 -66.98 88.34
CA ARG A 309 -163.07 -67.45 87.72
C ARG A 309 -163.60 -68.78 88.25
N GLN A 310 -162.85 -69.52 89.08
CA GLN A 310 -163.32 -70.78 89.68
C GLN A 310 -164.20 -70.60 90.94
N LYS A 311 -164.52 -69.35 91.33
CA LYS A 311 -165.30 -69.04 92.55
C LYS A 311 -166.63 -68.30 92.34
N HIS A 312 -167.10 -68.10 91.10
CA HIS A 312 -168.49 -67.69 90.87
C HIS A 312 -169.02 -68.22 89.53
N GLU A 313 -169.49 -69.46 89.57
CA GLU A 313 -170.33 -70.11 88.56
C GLU A 313 -171.37 -70.99 89.30
N LYS A 314 -172.56 -70.41 89.58
CA LYS A 314 -173.87 -71.09 89.80
C LYS A 314 -174.98 -70.02 89.83
N ALA A 315 -175.37 -69.54 88.65
CA ALA A 315 -176.74 -69.19 88.22
C ALA A 315 -176.70 -68.30 86.96
N ALA A 316 -177.04 -68.92 85.82
CA ALA A 316 -177.63 -68.41 84.56
C ALA A 316 -177.13 -67.05 83.99
N HIS A 317 -176.44 -66.94 82.85
CA HIS A 317 -176.65 -67.47 81.49
C HIS A 317 -177.81 -66.81 80.71
N GLU A 318 -177.59 -66.65 79.39
CA GLU A 318 -178.42 -66.08 78.29
C GLU A 318 -178.16 -64.59 77.97
N ARG A 319 -177.85 -64.17 76.74
CA ARG A 319 -178.35 -64.55 75.39
C ARG A 319 -177.29 -64.21 74.30
N SER A 320 -176.98 -65.13 73.37
CA SER A 320 -177.46 -65.23 71.96
C SER A 320 -177.04 -64.05 71.05
N GLU A 321 -176.72 -64.14 69.76
CA GLU A 321 -176.53 -65.15 68.72
C GLU A 321 -176.19 -64.33 67.44
N GLU A 322 -175.82 -65.00 66.34
CA GLU A 322 -175.93 -64.53 64.93
C GLU A 322 -174.74 -63.69 64.40
N ASN A 323 -173.83 -64.21 63.55
CA ASN A 323 -173.90 -64.66 62.14
C ASN A 323 -173.90 -63.50 61.11
N VAL A 324 -173.35 -63.81 59.92
CA VAL A 324 -173.33 -63.08 58.63
C VAL A 324 -171.98 -62.53 58.13
N ASP A 325 -171.65 -63.09 56.96
CA ASP A 325 -170.61 -62.90 55.94
C ASP A 325 -170.76 -61.59 55.12
N LEU A 326 -169.71 -61.21 54.36
CA LEU A 326 -169.66 -60.44 53.09
C LEU A 326 -168.47 -59.46 52.95
N ASN A 327 -167.47 -59.90 52.18
CA ASN A 327 -166.88 -59.26 50.97
C ASN A 327 -166.31 -57.81 50.92
N SER A 328 -165.09 -57.74 50.31
CA SER A 328 -164.60 -56.81 49.23
C SER A 328 -164.29 -55.34 49.62
N PHE A 329 -163.23 -54.63 49.17
CA PHE A 329 -162.46 -54.51 47.90
C PHE A 329 -161.00 -54.06 48.23
N HIS A 330 -159.91 -54.56 47.63
CA HIS A 330 -159.32 -54.24 46.30
C HIS A 330 -158.93 -52.77 46.06
N LEU A 331 -157.63 -52.52 45.76
CA LEU A 331 -157.14 -51.63 44.68
C LEU A 331 -155.61 -51.78 44.45
N ASP A 332 -155.32 -52.35 43.28
CA ASP A 332 -154.17 -52.29 42.35
C ASP A 332 -152.98 -51.32 42.55
N SER A 333 -151.75 -51.84 42.33
CA SER A 333 -150.91 -51.76 41.09
C SER A 333 -151.06 -50.54 40.12
N PRO A 334 -150.19 -50.34 39.09
CA PRO A 334 -148.72 -50.49 38.99
C PRO A 334 -148.05 -49.46 38.00
N CYS A 335 -146.76 -49.71 37.69
CA CYS A 335 -146.12 -49.65 36.36
C CYS A 335 -145.17 -48.53 35.91
N LEU A 336 -144.22 -49.02 35.10
CA LEU A 336 -143.06 -48.44 34.43
C LEU A 336 -143.42 -47.50 33.27
N THR A 337 -142.52 -46.56 32.93
CA THR A 337 -141.97 -46.23 31.58
C THR A 337 -140.99 -45.04 31.71
N SER A 338 -139.74 -45.14 31.24
CA SER A 338 -139.26 -44.78 29.87
C SER A 338 -139.68 -43.37 29.43
N THR A 339 -138.74 -42.42 29.24
CA THR A 339 -138.23 -41.99 27.91
C THR A 339 -137.24 -40.78 28.04
N GLN A 340 -136.17 -40.83 27.25
CA GLN A 340 -135.50 -39.74 26.51
C GLN A 340 -134.65 -38.63 27.16
N LYS A 341 -133.43 -38.55 26.61
CA LYS A 341 -132.64 -37.38 26.17
C LYS A 341 -132.17 -36.36 27.22
N GLY A 342 -130.84 -36.26 27.33
CA GLY A 342 -130.13 -35.08 27.84
C GLY A 342 -128.72 -35.06 27.25
N ASP A 343 -128.42 -33.99 26.52
CA ASP A 343 -127.33 -33.82 25.56
C ASP A 343 -125.90 -33.77 26.14
N ARG A 344 -124.96 -34.15 25.27
CA ARG A 344 -123.51 -33.88 25.34
C ARG A 344 -123.21 -32.51 24.65
N PRO A 345 -121.98 -31.98 24.62
CA PRO A 345 -121.54 -30.83 25.40
C PRO A 345 -121.11 -29.64 24.52
N GLN A 346 -121.40 -28.39 24.91
CA GLN A 346 -120.65 -27.25 24.36
C GLN A 346 -120.82 -25.97 25.18
N ARG A 347 -119.79 -25.59 25.94
CA ARG A 347 -119.43 -24.17 26.07
C ARG A 347 -117.97 -24.03 26.48
N CYS A 348 -117.22 -23.46 25.56
CA CYS A 348 -115.95 -22.81 25.81
C CYS A 348 -116.30 -21.36 26.16
N GLU A 349 -115.94 -20.89 27.36
CA GLU A 349 -115.93 -19.46 27.66
C GLU A 349 -114.87 -19.16 28.71
N LYS A 350 -114.10 -18.12 28.40
CA LYS A 350 -112.86 -17.65 29.01
C LYS A 350 -113.11 -16.93 30.33
N PHE A 351 -112.15 -17.01 31.26
CA PHE A 351 -111.65 -15.94 32.14
C PHE A 351 -110.21 -16.36 32.55
N SER A 352 -109.11 -15.68 32.19
CA SER A 352 -108.52 -14.46 32.79
C SER A 352 -108.42 -14.52 34.33
N GLY A 353 -107.28 -14.29 35.00
CA GLY A 353 -105.99 -13.77 34.54
C GLY A 353 -104.95 -13.72 35.67
N GLU A 354 -103.77 -13.21 35.30
CA GLU A 354 -102.74 -12.50 36.10
C GLU A 354 -101.91 -13.37 37.06
N ASP A 355 -100.57 -13.46 36.94
CA ASP A 355 -99.63 -12.35 37.21
C ASP A 355 -98.46 -12.16 36.19
N LEU A 356 -98.06 -10.89 36.13
CA LEU A 356 -96.97 -10.15 35.47
C LEU A 356 -95.53 -10.52 35.97
N PRO A 357 -94.40 -9.83 35.59
CA PRO A 357 -93.91 -9.42 34.26
C PRO A 357 -92.35 -9.37 34.07
N LEU A 358 -91.92 -8.96 32.85
CA LEU A 358 -90.73 -8.16 32.45
C LEU A 358 -89.30 -8.80 32.54
N GLU A 359 -88.65 -8.99 31.39
CA GLU A 359 -87.67 -8.10 30.69
C GLU A 359 -86.32 -7.94 31.42
N ILE A 360 -85.22 -8.15 30.68
CA ILE A 360 -84.06 -7.24 30.64
C ILE A 360 -83.30 -7.53 29.34
N ASN A 361 -83.22 -6.49 28.51
CA ASN A 361 -82.27 -6.32 27.43
C ASN A 361 -81.38 -5.12 27.81
N ASN A 362 -80.10 -5.21 27.44
CA ASN A 362 -79.07 -4.16 27.35
C ASN A 362 -78.41 -3.66 28.66
N LEU A 363 -77.06 -3.63 28.67
CA LEU A 363 -76.31 -2.36 28.66
C LEU A 363 -74.80 -2.56 28.40
N SER A 364 -74.29 -1.78 27.46
CA SER A 364 -72.90 -1.27 27.39
C SER A 364 -72.75 0.01 28.23
N VAL A 365 -71.51 0.52 28.38
CA VAL A 365 -71.00 1.82 28.94
C VAL A 365 -69.87 1.50 29.96
N THR A 366 -68.61 2.00 29.96
CA THR A 366 -67.96 3.26 29.54
C THR A 366 -66.41 3.10 29.41
N LYS A 367 -65.77 4.05 28.71
CA LYS A 367 -64.31 4.30 28.48
C LYS A 367 -63.43 4.42 29.76
N PRO A 368 -62.07 4.35 29.63
CA PRO A 368 -61.26 5.60 29.55
C PRO A 368 -60.07 5.59 28.57
N THR A 369 -59.59 6.79 28.27
CA THR A 369 -58.41 7.17 27.46
C THR A 369 -57.10 7.00 28.26
N ASN A 370 -56.00 6.58 27.61
CA ASN A 370 -54.64 7.21 27.58
C ASN A 370 -53.45 6.21 27.51
N ARG A 371 -52.56 6.47 26.54
CA ARG A 371 -51.08 6.31 26.52
C ARG A 371 -50.40 4.93 26.38
N CYS A 372 -49.85 4.75 25.17
CA CYS A 372 -48.52 4.21 24.80
C CYS A 372 -48.16 2.74 25.12
N CYS A 373 -47.94 1.94 24.06
CA CYS A 373 -46.63 1.36 23.71
C CYS A 373 -46.75 0.58 22.39
N ASN A 374 -45.79 0.84 21.50
CA ASN A 374 -45.67 0.19 20.18
C ASN A 374 -45.36 -1.30 20.33
N ALA A 375 -46.10 -2.13 19.60
CA ALA A 375 -45.66 -3.48 19.25
C ALA A 375 -46.01 -3.72 17.78
N THR A 376 -44.96 -3.65 16.95
CA THR A 376 -44.91 -4.10 15.56
C THR A 376 -45.41 -5.54 15.48
N ILE A 377 -46.65 -5.72 15.06
CA ILE A 377 -47.15 -6.97 14.49
C ILE A 377 -46.98 -6.79 12.98
N ASP A 378 -45.89 -7.34 12.46
CA ASP A 378 -45.67 -7.44 11.02
C ASP A 378 -46.64 -8.50 10.47
N GLN A 379 -47.57 -8.02 9.67
CA GLN A 379 -48.71 -8.76 9.15
C GLN A 379 -48.27 -9.43 7.85
N ASP A 380 -47.65 -10.60 7.94
CA ASP A 380 -47.18 -11.36 6.79
C ASP A 380 -48.35 -12.11 6.12
N THR A 381 -49.27 -11.33 5.53
CA THR A 381 -50.26 -11.76 4.54
C THR A 381 -50.10 -10.88 3.31
N SER A 382 -48.93 -10.97 2.68
CA SER A 382 -48.66 -10.33 1.39
C SER A 382 -48.51 -11.44 0.35
N SER A 383 -49.42 -11.44 -0.65
CA SER A 383 -49.46 -12.43 -1.74
C SER A 383 -48.09 -12.58 -2.41
N PRO A 384 -47.72 -13.75 -2.97
CA PRO A 384 -46.40 -13.97 -3.59
C PRO A 384 -45.99 -12.89 -4.61
N ILE A 385 -46.97 -12.31 -5.30
CA ILE A 385 -46.81 -11.21 -6.25
C ILE A 385 -46.32 -9.92 -5.58
N SER A 386 -46.82 -9.60 -4.39
CA SER A 386 -46.41 -8.40 -3.65
C SER A 386 -44.98 -8.53 -3.08
N LYS A 387 -44.56 -9.72 -2.66
CA LYS A 387 -43.17 -10.01 -2.29
C LYS A 387 -42.23 -9.87 -3.50
N LEU A 388 -42.63 -10.39 -4.66
CA LEU A 388 -41.87 -10.23 -5.91
C LEU A 388 -41.76 -8.74 -6.32
N GLN A 389 -42.85 -7.98 -6.23
CA GLN A 389 -42.84 -6.55 -6.54
C GLN A 389 -41.95 -5.75 -5.58
N HIS A 390 -41.95 -6.09 -4.29
CA HIS A 390 -41.07 -5.46 -3.31
C HIS A 390 -39.60 -5.75 -3.62
N VAL A 391 -39.24 -7.03 -3.85
CA VAL A 391 -37.86 -7.42 -4.19
C VAL A 391 -37.40 -6.80 -5.52
N LEU A 392 -38.30 -6.69 -6.51
CA LEU A 392 -38.00 -6.00 -7.77
C LEU A 392 -37.81 -4.49 -7.57
N ALA A 393 -38.59 -3.85 -6.70
CA ALA A 393 -38.42 -2.43 -6.37
C ALA A 393 -37.10 -2.19 -5.62
N GLU A 394 -36.78 -3.06 -4.66
CA GLU A 394 -35.54 -3.01 -3.88
C GLU A 394 -34.31 -3.26 -4.76
N SER A 395 -34.39 -4.21 -5.70
CA SER A 395 -33.32 -4.44 -6.69
C SER A 395 -33.13 -3.25 -7.61
N ARG A 396 -34.20 -2.56 -8.03
CA ARG A 396 -34.10 -1.34 -8.86
C ARG A 396 -33.48 -0.18 -8.09
N GLN A 397 -33.81 -0.03 -6.81
CA GLN A 397 -33.22 0.99 -5.95
C GLN A 397 -31.72 0.76 -5.75
N MET A 398 -31.32 -0.48 -5.46
CA MET A 398 -29.92 -0.84 -5.26
C MET A 398 -29.08 -0.64 -6.53
N VAL A 399 -29.63 -0.89 -7.72
CA VAL A 399 -28.96 -0.58 -8.99
C VAL A 399 -28.82 0.92 -9.20
N ALA A 400 -29.86 1.71 -8.92
CA ALA A 400 -29.79 3.17 -9.00
C ALA A 400 -28.74 3.76 -8.04
N ASP A 401 -28.64 3.21 -6.82
CA ASP A 401 -27.64 3.63 -5.83
C ASP A 401 -26.21 3.25 -6.28
N LEU A 402 -26.03 2.10 -6.95
CA LEU A 402 -24.75 1.68 -7.52
C LEU A 402 -24.34 2.56 -8.71
N GLU A 403 -25.28 2.96 -9.56
CA GLU A 403 -25.08 3.89 -10.68
C GLU A 403 -24.74 5.30 -10.18
N LEU A 404 -25.41 5.78 -9.12
CA LEU A 404 -25.07 7.04 -8.46
C LEU A 404 -23.68 6.99 -7.81
N SER A 405 -23.33 5.88 -7.17
CA SER A 405 -22.02 5.70 -6.55
C SER A 405 -20.89 5.63 -7.60
N THR A 406 -21.13 5.06 -8.78
CA THR A 406 -20.15 5.02 -9.88
C THR A 406 -20.02 6.37 -10.61
N LEU A 407 -21.09 7.16 -10.70
CA LEU A 407 -21.05 8.55 -11.19
C LEU A 407 -20.31 9.50 -10.23
N LEU A 408 -20.44 9.30 -8.91
CA LEU A 408 -19.72 10.11 -7.91
C LEU A 408 -18.21 9.78 -7.86
N HIS A 409 -17.80 8.57 -8.23
CA HIS A 409 -16.39 8.17 -8.30
C HIS A 409 -15.70 8.47 -9.65
N THR A 410 -16.43 8.94 -10.66
CA THR A 410 -15.86 9.32 -11.98
C THR A 410 -15.78 10.84 -12.21
N SER A 411 -16.01 11.66 -11.18
CA SER A 411 -15.73 13.10 -11.25
C SER A 411 -14.23 13.39 -11.03
N PRO A 412 -13.49 13.93 -12.02
CA PRO A 412 -12.10 14.33 -11.82
C PRO A 412 -12.07 15.59 -10.95
N ARG A 413 -11.91 15.40 -9.65
CA ARG A 413 -11.78 16.50 -8.71
C ARG A 413 -10.40 17.13 -8.87
N CYS A 414 -10.38 18.29 -9.52
CA CYS A 414 -9.30 19.26 -9.45
C CYS A 414 -8.89 19.49 -7.99
N SER A 415 -7.60 19.36 -7.70
CA SER A 415 -6.95 20.09 -6.61
C SER A 415 -6.07 21.19 -7.21
N PRO A 416 -6.14 22.43 -6.69
CA PRO A 416 -5.32 23.54 -7.16
C PRO A 416 -3.96 23.56 -6.44
N ASN A 417 -2.97 24.15 -7.13
CA ASN A 417 -1.63 24.54 -6.66
C ASN A 417 -0.51 23.48 -6.81
N SER A 418 0.25 23.55 -7.90
CA SER A 418 1.47 24.37 -7.91
C SER A 418 2.18 24.25 -9.27
N SER A 419 2.77 25.36 -9.66
CA SER A 419 3.41 25.67 -10.94
C SER A 419 4.75 24.98 -11.17
N ASN A 420 5.07 24.81 -12.46
CA ASN A 420 6.42 24.73 -13.08
C ASN A 420 7.18 23.40 -12.94
N ILE A 421 7.30 22.63 -14.04
CA ILE A 421 8.38 22.64 -15.07
C ILE A 421 8.18 21.36 -15.90
N ASN A 422 7.66 21.47 -17.13
CA ASN A 422 7.67 20.38 -18.11
C ASN A 422 8.55 20.80 -19.28
N THR A 423 9.83 20.42 -19.23
CA THR A 423 10.74 20.37 -20.38
C THR A 423 11.67 19.19 -20.21
N THR A 424 11.19 17.97 -20.49
CA THR A 424 12.02 16.77 -20.81
C THR A 424 11.13 15.55 -21.03
N ALA A 425 10.35 15.52 -22.11
CA ALA A 425 9.65 14.31 -22.54
C ALA A 425 9.64 14.10 -24.06
N GLU A 426 10.57 14.72 -24.79
CA GLU A 426 10.72 14.57 -26.26
C GLU A 426 12.17 14.27 -26.70
N LEU A 427 13.01 13.69 -25.83
CA LEU A 427 14.40 13.34 -26.15
C LEU A 427 14.78 11.90 -25.76
N ALA A 428 13.85 10.95 -25.95
CA ALA A 428 14.13 9.52 -25.69
C ALA A 428 13.77 8.58 -26.85
N GLU A 429 13.35 9.09 -28.01
CA GLU A 429 12.91 8.24 -29.14
C GLU A 429 13.72 8.44 -30.43
N ALA A 430 14.96 8.92 -30.32
CA ALA A 430 15.84 9.15 -31.48
C ALA A 430 17.28 8.60 -31.32
N LEU A 431 17.51 7.59 -30.47
CA LEU A 431 18.86 7.05 -30.20
C LEU A 431 18.95 5.51 -30.20
N HIS A 432 18.19 4.83 -31.06
CA HIS A 432 18.37 3.39 -31.31
C HIS A 432 18.51 2.98 -32.78
N ARG A 433 18.85 3.91 -33.67
CA ARG A 433 19.02 3.56 -35.09
C ARG A 433 20.13 4.32 -35.83
N THR A 434 21.29 4.50 -35.22
CA THR A 434 22.50 4.88 -35.98
C THR A 434 23.76 4.50 -35.22
N GLN A 435 24.36 3.35 -35.55
CA GLN A 435 25.81 3.08 -35.61
C GLN A 435 26.06 1.57 -35.73
N LEU A 436 25.88 1.07 -36.96
CA LEU A 436 26.61 -0.07 -37.51
C LEU A 436 27.34 0.49 -38.73
N SER A 437 28.56 0.98 -38.55
CA SER A 437 29.56 1.17 -39.61
C SER A 437 30.80 0.41 -39.13
N ALA A 438 31.09 -0.77 -39.68
CA ALA A 438 31.75 -0.94 -40.96
C ALA A 438 33.13 -0.26 -41.02
N ALA A 439 34.13 -1.13 -40.97
CA ALA A 439 35.49 -1.03 -41.51
C ALA A 439 36.50 -0.14 -40.77
N GLU A 440 37.51 -0.81 -40.20
CA GLU A 440 38.85 -0.55 -40.73
C GLU A 440 39.69 -1.84 -40.78
N GLU A 441 40.22 -2.07 -41.97
CA GLU A 441 40.97 -3.21 -42.43
C GLU A 441 42.44 -2.77 -42.55
N ARG A 442 43.36 -3.62 -42.06
CA ARG A 442 44.75 -3.89 -42.52
C ARG A 442 45.81 -3.78 -41.43
N GLY A 443 46.55 -4.89 -41.26
CA GLY A 443 47.81 -4.86 -40.52
C GLY A 443 48.51 -6.19 -40.22
N ALA A 444 48.60 -7.10 -41.19
CA ALA A 444 49.71 -8.05 -41.42
C ALA A 444 50.23 -9.03 -40.33
N LYS A 445 50.34 -10.30 -40.79
CA LYS A 445 51.35 -11.35 -40.52
C LYS A 445 51.17 -12.36 -39.37
N LEU A 446 50.84 -13.58 -39.83
CA LEU A 446 51.41 -14.91 -39.52
C LEU A 446 51.18 -15.54 -38.14
N PRO A 447 50.67 -16.79 -38.11
CA PRO A 447 50.99 -17.76 -37.07
C PRO A 447 51.77 -18.94 -37.67
N PHE A 448 53.00 -19.14 -37.22
CA PHE A 448 53.69 -20.45 -37.28
C PHE A 448 54.76 -20.44 -36.19
N PHE A 449 54.58 -21.23 -35.14
CA PHE A 449 55.53 -22.26 -34.73
C PHE A 449 54.92 -23.10 -33.60
N SER A 450 55.02 -24.41 -33.79
CA SER A 450 54.84 -25.45 -32.78
C SER A 450 55.95 -25.38 -31.73
N LEU A 451 55.58 -25.45 -30.46
CA LEU A 451 56.02 -26.45 -29.45
C LEU A 451 55.29 -26.19 -28.13
#